data_AF-A0A432E018-F1
#
_entry.id   AF-A0A432E018-F1
#
_cell.length_a   1.000
_cell.length_b   1.000
_cell.length_c   1.000
_cell.angle_alpha   90.00
_cell.angle_beta   90.00
_cell.angle_gamma   90.00
#
_symmetry.space_group_name_H-M   'P 1'
#
loop_
_entity.id
_entity.type
_entity.pdbx_description
1 polymer ?
#
loop_
_entity_poly.entity_id
_entity_poly.type
_entity_poly.pdbx_seq_one_letter_code
_entity_poly.pdbx_strand_id
1 'polypeptide(L)'
;MLHFDKPLPVALQYLDSLQSITKNSEEDYYPARTYLLRGNLYYRSDNPQAALNNYILGLKYAKEKKNKRQIAMANISIAYLNNYIGKHAETAKTLRYYAYNADYMNPEERQLLKLNLADAYIEINKMDSAYILIQEGLKTSEKNKNLYARYQNLGLLGYYYVKQKNTTRLFTTWLPAKTFFQNKGVQQRAQNYTLLNLGRSYAGLQDKEKAIGYFPNSILWFRKRVCFS
;
A
#
# COMPACT_ATOMS: atom_id res chain seq x y z
N MET A 1 19.57 4.32 12.09
CA MET A 1 18.31 4.16 12.85
C MET A 1 17.39 5.31 12.47
N LEU A 2 16.29 5.05 11.76
CA LEU A 2 15.34 6.09 11.35
C LEU A 2 14.20 6.12 12.36
N HIS A 3 14.09 7.20 13.13
CA HIS A 3 13.10 7.41 14.20
C HIS A 3 11.66 7.68 13.67
N PHE A 4 11.27 7.05 12.56
CA PHE A 4 9.96 7.26 11.93
C PHE A 4 8.78 6.61 12.67
N ASP A 5 9.06 5.90 13.77
CA ASP A 5 8.04 5.41 14.71
C ASP A 5 7.73 6.42 15.83
N LYS A 6 8.42 7.57 15.87
CA LYS A 6 8.14 8.65 16.83
C LYS A 6 6.89 9.43 16.43
N PRO A 7 6.27 10.18 17.36
CA PRO A 7 5.20 11.12 17.03
C PRO A 7 5.61 12.05 15.88
N LEU A 8 4.65 12.40 15.01
CA LEU A 8 4.91 13.17 13.79
C LEU A 8 5.81 14.41 14.02
N PRO A 9 5.58 15.27 15.04
CA PRO A 9 6.43 16.44 15.25
C PRO A 9 7.92 16.08 15.46
N VAL A 10 8.19 15.00 16.21
CA VAL A 10 9.55 14.53 16.49
C VAL A 10 10.17 13.94 15.24
N ALA A 11 9.42 13.15 14.46
CA ALA A 11 9.91 12.58 13.21
C ALA A 11 10.24 13.68 12.17
N LEU A 12 9.47 14.76 12.14
CA LEU A 12 9.72 15.92 11.28
C LEU A 12 11.00 16.67 11.69
N GLN A 13 11.25 16.85 12.99
CA GLN A 13 12.50 17.47 13.47
C GLN A 13 13.75 16.71 12.99
N TYR A 14 13.72 15.38 12.96
CA TYR A 14 14.82 14.60 12.39
C TYR A 14 15.02 14.86 10.89
N LEU A 15 13.94 15.06 10.14
CA LEU A 15 14.03 15.40 8.72
C LEU A 15 14.50 16.84 8.49
N ASP A 16 14.15 17.78 9.37
CA ASP A 16 14.66 19.15 9.34
C ASP A 16 16.18 19.16 9.59
N SER A 17 16.65 18.42 10.60
CA SER A 17 18.08 18.24 10.85
C SER A 17 18.80 17.58 9.67
N LEU A 18 18.22 16.52 9.10
CA LEU A 18 18.78 15.85 7.93
C LEU A 18 18.90 16.80 6.74
N GLN A 19 17.88 17.64 6.51
CA GLN A 19 17.89 18.63 5.44
C GLN A 19 18.98 19.69 5.63
N SER A 20 19.19 20.12 6.88
CA SER A 20 20.25 21.08 7.22
C SER A 20 21.64 20.50 6.91
N ILE A 21 21.90 19.27 7.38
CA ILE A 21 23.19 18.57 7.21
C ILE A 21 23.46 18.26 5.74
N THR A 22 22.42 17.96 4.95
CA THR A 22 22.56 17.53 3.55
C THR A 22 22.34 18.66 2.54
N LYS A 23 22.22 19.91 3.00
CA LYS A 23 21.92 21.08 2.14
C LYS A 23 22.87 21.24 0.96
N ASN A 24 24.16 20.94 1.16
CA ASN A 24 25.21 21.04 0.15
C ASN A 24 25.69 19.66 -0.32
N SER A 25 24.90 18.61 -0.09
CA SER A 25 25.29 17.26 -0.49
C SER A 25 25.30 17.13 -2.01
N GLU A 26 26.38 16.58 -2.55
CA GLU A 26 26.49 16.29 -3.99
C GLU A 26 25.77 15.00 -4.39
N GLU A 27 25.44 14.18 -3.39
CA GLU A 27 24.77 12.89 -3.53
C GLU A 27 23.51 12.98 -4.41
N ASP A 28 23.31 11.95 -5.23
CA ASP A 28 22.22 11.92 -6.22
C ASP A 28 20.81 11.75 -5.59
N TYR A 29 20.78 11.42 -4.29
CA TYR A 29 19.57 11.15 -3.55
C TYR A 29 19.11 12.32 -2.68
N TYR A 30 19.95 13.33 -2.45
CA TYR A 30 19.54 14.57 -1.79
C TYR A 30 19.32 15.69 -2.81
N PRO A 31 18.34 16.58 -2.59
CA PRO A 31 17.44 16.65 -1.42
C PRO A 31 16.17 15.79 -1.54
N ALA A 32 15.95 15.11 -2.68
CA ALA A 32 14.72 14.38 -2.97
C ALA A 32 14.34 13.35 -1.89
N ARG A 33 15.31 12.60 -1.33
CA ARG A 33 15.08 11.63 -0.24
C ARG A 33 14.38 12.25 0.96
N THR A 34 14.77 13.45 1.37
CA THR A 34 14.19 14.15 2.53
C THR A 34 12.70 14.42 2.30
N TYR A 35 12.35 14.94 1.13
CA TYR A 35 10.95 15.20 0.77
C TYR A 35 10.13 13.92 0.65
N LEU A 36 10.67 12.86 0.05
CA LEU A 36 9.98 11.57 -0.05
C LEU A 36 9.70 10.95 1.33
N LEU A 37 10.66 11.02 2.24
CA LEU A 37 10.49 10.58 3.63
C LEU A 37 9.47 11.43 4.38
N ARG A 38 9.48 12.75 4.17
CA ARG A 38 8.48 13.67 4.75
C ARG A 38 7.08 13.37 4.24
N GLY A 39 6.93 13.10 2.94
CA GLY A 39 5.67 12.69 2.33
C GLY A 39 5.13 11.40 2.95
N ASN A 40 6.01 10.40 3.17
CA ASN A 40 5.63 9.16 3.85
C ASN A 40 5.14 9.39 5.29
N LEU A 41 5.75 10.31 6.03
CA LEU A 41 5.31 10.66 7.38
C LEU A 41 3.94 11.34 7.40
N TYR A 42 3.70 12.28 6.49
CA TYR A 42 2.38 12.92 6.37
C TYR A 42 1.31 11.94 5.92
N TYR A 43 1.63 11.05 4.98
CA TYR A 43 0.70 10.00 4.55
C TYR A 43 0.31 9.08 5.71
N ARG A 44 1.29 8.68 6.53
CA ARG A 44 1.05 7.89 7.75
C ARG A 44 0.26 8.63 8.82
N SER A 45 0.24 9.96 8.77
CA SER A 45 -0.44 10.82 9.76
C SER A 45 -1.76 11.38 9.25
N ASP A 46 -2.35 10.71 8.25
CA ASP A 46 -3.64 11.08 7.64
C ASP A 46 -3.68 12.52 7.10
N ASN A 47 -2.55 12.99 6.58
CA ASN A 47 -2.43 14.29 5.92
C ASN A 47 -2.06 14.11 4.44
N PRO A 48 -3.02 13.64 3.60
CA PRO A 48 -2.76 13.30 2.20
C PRO A 48 -2.33 14.51 1.37
N GLN A 49 -2.80 15.72 1.70
CA GLN A 49 -2.40 16.93 1.00
C GLN A 49 -0.92 17.27 1.26
N ALA A 50 -0.49 17.26 2.52
CA ALA A 50 0.92 17.49 2.84
C ALA A 50 1.82 16.37 2.28
N ALA A 51 1.32 15.13 2.26
CA ALA A 51 2.01 14.02 1.62
C ALA A 51 2.23 14.27 0.12
N LEU A 52 1.15 14.62 -0.60
CA LEU A 52 1.20 14.91 -2.03
C LEU A 52 2.19 16.03 -2.36
N ASN A 53 2.11 17.16 -1.64
CA ASN A 53 3.00 18.29 -1.83
C ASN A 53 4.48 17.88 -1.71
N ASN A 54 4.78 17.04 -0.72
CA ASN A 54 6.14 16.53 -0.51
C ASN A 54 6.58 15.53 -1.57
N TYR A 55 5.69 14.63 -2.03
CA TYR A 55 6.04 13.73 -3.13
C TYR A 55 6.29 14.48 -4.45
N ILE A 56 5.55 15.57 -4.71
CA ILE A 56 5.78 16.44 -5.88
C ILE A 56 7.16 17.11 -5.79
N LEU A 57 7.53 17.64 -4.62
CA LEU A 57 8.86 18.22 -4.41
C LEU A 57 9.97 17.16 -4.54
N GLY A 58 9.78 15.99 -3.93
CA GLY A 58 10.71 14.86 -4.08
C GLY A 58 10.89 14.43 -5.53
N LEU A 59 9.79 14.36 -6.30
CA LEU A 59 9.82 14.04 -7.73
C LEU A 59 10.59 15.08 -8.54
N LYS A 60 10.39 16.37 -8.25
CA LYS A 60 11.12 17.47 -8.90
C LYS A 60 12.63 17.27 -8.75
N TYR A 61 13.10 17.16 -7.51
CA TYR A 61 14.53 17.01 -7.24
C TYR A 61 15.10 15.68 -7.76
N ALA A 62 14.33 14.59 -7.69
CA ALA A 62 14.77 13.31 -8.23
C ALA A 62 14.94 13.35 -9.76
N LYS A 63 14.10 14.12 -10.47
CA LYS A 63 14.25 14.37 -11.92
C LYS A 63 15.49 15.22 -12.23
N GLU A 64 15.73 16.28 -11.46
CA GLU A 64 16.93 17.13 -11.61
C GLU A 64 18.22 16.31 -11.45
N LYS A 65 18.27 15.42 -10.46
CA LYS A 65 19.40 14.49 -10.22
C LYS A 65 19.38 13.25 -11.10
N LYS A 66 18.37 13.08 -11.97
CA LYS A 66 18.15 11.91 -12.84
C LYS A 66 18.13 10.57 -12.07
N ASN A 67 17.76 10.60 -10.79
CA ASN A 67 17.71 9.42 -9.93
C ASN A 67 16.45 8.59 -10.23
N LYS A 68 16.59 7.61 -11.11
CA LYS A 68 15.48 6.74 -11.57
C LYS A 68 14.73 6.07 -10.41
N ARG A 69 15.46 5.64 -9.38
CA ARG A 69 14.90 4.96 -8.21
C ARG A 69 13.96 5.88 -7.42
N GLN A 70 14.39 7.11 -7.16
CA GLN A 70 13.56 8.07 -6.43
C GLN A 70 12.42 8.65 -7.24
N ILE A 71 12.60 8.81 -8.56
CA ILE A 71 11.49 9.12 -9.48
C ILE A 71 10.41 8.05 -9.36
N ALA A 72 10.80 6.77 -9.35
CA ALA A 72 9.86 5.66 -9.17
C ALA A 72 9.14 5.72 -7.83
N MET A 73 9.89 5.90 -6.73
CA MET A 73 9.30 6.03 -5.39
C MET A 73 8.26 7.15 -5.33
N ALA A 74 8.58 8.33 -5.87
CA ALA A 74 7.66 9.46 -5.87
C ALA A 74 6.39 9.17 -6.69
N ASN A 75 6.55 8.65 -7.91
CA ASN A 75 5.41 8.34 -8.77
C ASN A 75 4.50 7.25 -8.19
N ILE A 76 5.08 6.20 -7.58
CA ILE A 76 4.32 5.15 -6.90
C ILE A 76 3.56 5.71 -5.71
N SER A 77 4.21 6.54 -4.88
CA SER A 77 3.53 7.17 -3.73
C SER A 77 2.37 8.07 -4.16
N ILE A 78 2.54 8.83 -5.25
CA ILE A 78 1.45 9.63 -5.84
C ILE A 78 0.34 8.72 -6.39
N ALA A 79 0.69 7.60 -7.03
CA ALA A 79 -0.29 6.64 -7.52
C ALA A 79 -1.12 6.02 -6.40
N TYR A 80 -0.55 5.79 -5.22
CA TYR A 80 -1.30 5.32 -4.05
C TYR A 80 -2.30 6.37 -3.54
N LEU A 81 -1.90 7.64 -3.48
CA LEU A 81 -2.81 8.74 -3.15
C LEU A 81 -3.94 8.88 -4.19
N ASN A 82 -3.62 8.75 -5.47
CA ASN A 82 -4.60 8.75 -6.56
C ASN A 82 -5.61 7.61 -6.41
N ASN A 83 -5.15 6.41 -6.06
CA ASN A 83 -6.03 5.25 -5.84
C ASN A 83 -7.03 5.55 -4.72
N TYR A 84 -6.57 6.17 -3.65
CA TYR A 84 -7.40 6.54 -2.50
C TYR A 84 -8.54 7.50 -2.88
N ILE A 85 -8.28 8.46 -3.78
CA ILE A 85 -9.29 9.44 -4.23
C ILE A 85 -10.07 8.99 -5.48
N GLY A 86 -10.01 7.71 -5.84
CA GLY A 86 -10.81 7.15 -6.93
C GLY A 86 -10.18 7.20 -8.33
N LYS A 87 -8.95 7.71 -8.47
CA LYS A 87 -8.22 7.78 -9.76
C LYS A 87 -7.54 6.45 -10.10
N HIS A 88 -8.33 5.38 -10.12
CA HIS A 88 -7.86 4.01 -10.22
C HIS A 88 -7.20 3.69 -11.57
N ALA A 89 -7.66 4.30 -12.67
CA ALA A 89 -7.10 4.07 -14.01
C ALA A 89 -5.67 4.60 -14.14
N GLU A 90 -5.42 5.82 -13.63
CA GLU A 90 -4.11 6.46 -13.58
C GLU A 90 -3.16 5.71 -12.64
N THR A 91 -3.66 5.26 -11.50
CA THR A 91 -2.92 4.38 -10.59
C THR A 91 -2.50 3.11 -11.32
N ALA A 92 -3.43 2.40 -11.96
CA ALA A 92 -3.15 1.16 -12.66
C ALA A 92 -2.09 1.34 -13.76
N LYS A 93 -2.15 2.45 -14.52
CA LYS A 93 -1.13 2.79 -15.53
C LYS A 93 0.26 2.91 -14.91
N THR A 94 0.37 3.66 -13.80
CA THR A 94 1.63 3.92 -13.11
C THR A 94 2.21 2.65 -12.48
N LEU A 95 1.39 1.90 -11.75
CA LEU A 95 1.83 0.67 -11.08
C LEU A 95 2.23 -0.40 -12.11
N ARG A 96 1.49 -0.55 -13.21
CA ARG A 96 1.86 -1.46 -14.30
C ARG A 96 3.22 -1.09 -14.90
N TYR A 97 3.47 0.19 -15.16
CA TYR A 97 4.76 0.60 -15.70
C TYR A 97 5.91 0.14 -14.79
N TYR A 98 5.86 0.44 -13.49
CA TYR A 98 6.92 0.10 -12.56
C TYR A 98 7.02 -1.40 -12.25
N ALA A 99 5.90 -2.13 -12.20
CA ALA A 99 5.90 -3.57 -11.96
C ALA A 99 6.64 -4.37 -13.03
N TYR A 100 6.70 -3.87 -14.27
CA TYR A 100 7.23 -4.60 -15.42
C TYR A 100 8.45 -3.94 -16.11
N ASN A 101 8.72 -2.66 -15.88
CA ASN A 101 9.78 -1.91 -16.58
C ASN A 101 10.86 -1.32 -15.66
N ALA A 102 10.82 -1.59 -14.35
CA ALA A 102 11.83 -1.15 -13.40
C ALA A 102 12.74 -2.31 -12.99
N ASP A 103 13.83 -2.49 -13.74
CA ASP A 103 14.89 -3.48 -13.48
C ASP A 103 15.62 -3.23 -12.15
N TYR A 104 15.69 -1.98 -11.70
CA TYR A 104 16.23 -1.55 -10.40
C TYR A 104 15.29 -1.76 -9.19
N MET A 105 14.14 -2.43 -9.38
CA MET A 105 13.31 -2.89 -8.26
C MET A 105 13.66 -4.32 -7.89
N ASN A 106 13.60 -4.66 -6.61
CA ASN A 106 13.75 -6.05 -6.21
C ASN A 106 12.44 -6.84 -6.49
N PRO A 107 12.50 -8.18 -6.51
CA PRO A 107 11.31 -9.01 -6.75
C PRO A 107 10.16 -8.72 -5.77
N GLU A 108 10.45 -8.48 -4.50
CA GLU A 108 9.46 -8.25 -3.45
C GLU A 108 8.68 -6.95 -3.69
N GLU A 109 9.36 -5.89 -4.09
CA GLU A 109 8.76 -4.61 -4.47
C GLU A 109 7.85 -4.76 -5.68
N ARG A 110 8.30 -5.51 -6.69
CA ARG A 110 7.46 -5.80 -7.86
C ARG A 110 6.21 -6.59 -7.49
N GLN A 111 6.32 -7.55 -6.58
CA GLN A 111 5.16 -8.32 -6.10
C GLN A 111 4.18 -7.42 -5.33
N LEU A 112 4.67 -6.50 -4.51
CA LEU A 112 3.80 -5.51 -3.86
C LEU A 112 3.11 -4.59 -4.87
N LEU A 113 3.82 -4.14 -5.92
CA LEU A 113 3.22 -3.35 -6.99
C LEU A 113 2.15 -4.12 -7.75
N LYS A 114 2.37 -5.41 -8.02
CA LYS A 114 1.38 -6.29 -8.67
C LYS A 114 0.14 -6.49 -7.82
N LEU A 115 0.29 -6.63 -6.50
CA LEU A 115 -0.86 -6.70 -5.57
C LEU A 115 -1.70 -5.42 -5.64
N ASN A 116 -1.07 -4.24 -5.56
CA ASN A 116 -1.79 -2.96 -5.64
C ASN A 116 -2.35 -2.69 -7.05
N LEU A 117 -1.69 -3.19 -8.09
CA LEU A 117 -2.20 -3.14 -9.46
C LEU A 117 -3.45 -3.99 -9.61
N ALA A 118 -3.49 -5.17 -9.00
CA ALA A 118 -4.68 -6.02 -8.99
C ALA A 118 -5.86 -5.34 -8.29
N ASP A 119 -5.63 -4.65 -7.17
CA ASP A 119 -6.66 -3.82 -6.52
C ASP A 119 -7.19 -2.73 -7.45
N ALA A 120 -6.31 -1.94 -8.06
CA ALA A 120 -6.71 -0.93 -9.03
C ALA A 120 -7.47 -1.53 -10.23
N TYR A 121 -7.09 -2.73 -10.70
CA TYR A 121 -7.79 -3.45 -11.75
C TYR A 121 -9.19 -3.91 -11.37
N ILE A 122 -9.41 -4.32 -10.12
CA ILE A 122 -10.76 -4.61 -9.61
C ILE A 122 -11.64 -3.35 -9.71
N GLU A 123 -11.11 -2.20 -9.29
CA GLU A 123 -11.90 -0.95 -9.30
C GLU A 123 -12.23 -0.44 -10.70
N ILE A 124 -11.38 -0.70 -11.70
CA ILE A 124 -11.67 -0.38 -13.10
C ILE A 124 -12.27 -1.55 -13.89
N ASN A 125 -12.81 -2.55 -13.20
CA ASN A 125 -13.48 -3.72 -13.78
C ASN A 125 -12.63 -4.58 -14.75
N LYS A 126 -11.29 -4.55 -14.62
CA LYS A 126 -10.37 -5.43 -15.35
C LYS A 126 -10.18 -6.76 -14.59
N MET A 127 -11.28 -7.49 -14.44
CA MET A 127 -11.40 -8.63 -13.53
C MET A 127 -10.42 -9.77 -13.85
N ASP A 128 -10.28 -10.16 -15.13
CA ASP A 128 -9.35 -11.23 -15.52
C ASP A 128 -7.90 -10.90 -15.19
N SER A 129 -7.50 -9.65 -15.45
CA SER A 129 -6.15 -9.16 -15.15
C SER A 129 -5.89 -9.12 -13.65
N ALA A 130 -6.87 -8.66 -12.87
CA ALA A 130 -6.77 -8.69 -11.41
C ALA A 130 -6.59 -10.12 -10.89
N TYR A 131 -7.41 -11.06 -11.38
CA TYR A 131 -7.36 -12.46 -10.95
C TYR A 131 -6.01 -13.11 -11.23
N ILE A 132 -5.46 -12.93 -12.44
CA ILE A 132 -4.15 -13.48 -12.81
C ILE A 132 -3.05 -12.99 -11.85
N LEU A 133 -3.03 -11.70 -11.54
CA LEU A 133 -2.05 -11.11 -10.63
C LEU A 133 -2.21 -11.64 -9.20
N ILE A 134 -3.44 -11.79 -8.72
CA ILE A 134 -3.74 -12.35 -7.40
C ILE A 134 -3.25 -13.81 -7.31
N GLN A 135 -3.51 -14.62 -8.35
CA GLN A 135 -3.04 -16.01 -8.39
C GLN A 135 -1.51 -16.10 -8.45
N GLU A 136 -0.86 -15.21 -9.22
CA GLU A 136 0.61 -15.10 -9.23
C GLU A 136 1.16 -14.79 -7.84
N GLY A 137 0.56 -13.82 -7.14
CA GLY A 137 0.94 -13.44 -5.79
C GLY A 137 0.77 -14.58 -4.78
N LEU A 138 -0.34 -15.31 -4.84
CA LEU A 138 -0.58 -16.51 -4.01
C LEU A 138 0.49 -17.57 -4.25
N LYS A 139 0.74 -17.93 -5.52
CA LYS A 139 1.77 -18.93 -5.88
C LYS A 139 3.17 -18.53 -5.40
N THR A 140 3.52 -17.26 -5.58
CA THR A 140 4.83 -16.72 -5.16
C THR A 140 4.96 -16.72 -3.64
N SER A 141 3.92 -16.30 -2.93
CA SER A 141 3.92 -16.28 -1.47
C SER A 141 4.03 -17.68 -0.87
N GLU A 142 3.40 -18.69 -1.47
CA GLU A 142 3.49 -20.08 -1.04
C GLU A 142 4.91 -20.62 -1.25
N LYS A 143 5.46 -20.44 -2.46
CA LYS A 143 6.84 -20.84 -2.78
C LYS A 143 7.85 -20.25 -1.80
N ASN A 144 7.67 -18.99 -1.43
CA ASN A 144 8.59 -18.26 -0.55
C ASN A 144 8.25 -18.42 0.94
N LYS A 145 7.24 -19.21 1.29
CA LYS A 145 6.72 -19.36 2.66
C LYS A 145 6.39 -18.01 3.33
N ASN A 146 6.03 -17.02 2.52
CA ASN A 146 5.70 -15.68 2.96
C ASN A 146 4.21 -15.61 3.31
N LEU A 147 3.90 -15.96 4.56
CA LEU A 147 2.54 -15.94 5.07
C LEU A 147 1.90 -14.55 4.90
N TYR A 148 2.66 -13.48 5.19
CA TYR A 148 2.14 -12.12 5.07
C TYR A 148 1.62 -11.81 3.66
N ALA A 149 2.43 -12.06 2.63
CA ALA A 149 2.05 -11.83 1.24
C ALA A 149 0.90 -12.75 0.80
N ARG A 150 0.89 -14.01 1.27
CA ARG A 150 -0.17 -14.98 0.98
C ARG A 150 -1.52 -14.44 1.40
N TYR A 151 -1.59 -13.96 2.62
CA TYR A 151 -2.86 -13.53 3.16
C TYR A 151 -3.30 -12.14 2.67
N GLN A 152 -2.38 -11.26 2.27
CA GLN A 152 -2.74 -10.05 1.51
C GLN A 152 -3.45 -10.42 0.19
N ASN A 153 -2.92 -11.39 -0.55
CA ASN A 153 -3.54 -11.85 -1.79
C ASN A 153 -4.87 -12.56 -1.55
N LEU A 154 -5.01 -13.35 -0.48
CA LEU A 154 -6.31 -13.95 -0.10
C LEU A 154 -7.36 -12.89 0.24
N GLY A 155 -6.98 -11.85 0.99
CA GLY A 155 -7.88 -10.72 1.29
C GLY A 155 -8.35 -10.01 0.02
N LEU A 156 -7.44 -9.78 -0.93
CA LEU A 156 -7.76 -9.18 -2.23
C LEU A 156 -8.61 -10.11 -3.10
N LEU A 157 -8.38 -11.42 -3.06
CA LEU A 157 -9.20 -12.42 -3.74
C LEU A 157 -10.63 -12.46 -3.20
N GLY A 158 -10.80 -12.29 -1.89
CA GLY A 158 -12.13 -12.12 -1.28
C GLY A 158 -12.84 -10.88 -1.84
N TYR A 159 -12.14 -9.75 -1.88
CA TYR A 159 -12.69 -8.51 -2.45
C TYR A 159 -13.09 -8.66 -3.93
N TYR A 160 -12.25 -9.34 -4.72
CA TYR A 160 -12.54 -9.69 -6.11
C TYR A 160 -13.87 -10.47 -6.25
N TYR A 161 -14.11 -11.48 -5.43
CA TYR A 161 -15.34 -12.27 -5.51
C TYR A 161 -16.59 -11.48 -5.10
N VAL A 162 -16.46 -10.52 -4.19
CA VAL A 162 -17.56 -9.60 -3.84
C VAL A 162 -17.94 -8.74 -5.03
N LYS A 163 -16.96 -8.18 -5.74
CA LYS A 163 -17.20 -7.37 -6.95
C LYS A 163 -17.84 -8.19 -8.08
N GLN A 164 -17.56 -9.49 -8.15
CA GLN A 164 -18.25 -10.42 -9.05
C GLN A 164 -19.63 -10.90 -8.57
N LYS A 165 -20.06 -10.53 -7.36
CA LYS A 165 -21.26 -11.08 -6.70
C LYS A 165 -21.23 -12.62 -6.59
N ASN A 166 -20.03 -13.21 -6.51
CA ASN A 166 -19.83 -14.66 -6.42
C ASN A 166 -19.71 -15.10 -4.95
N THR A 167 -20.86 -15.20 -4.29
CA THR A 167 -20.95 -15.45 -2.85
C THR A 167 -20.42 -16.83 -2.44
N THR A 168 -20.54 -17.85 -3.30
CA THR A 168 -20.07 -19.22 -3.01
C THR A 168 -18.54 -19.28 -2.89
N ARG A 169 -17.81 -18.65 -3.82
CA ARG A 169 -16.33 -18.61 -3.78
C ARG A 169 -15.78 -17.66 -2.72
N LEU A 170 -16.57 -16.66 -2.34
CA LEU A 170 -16.24 -15.76 -1.24
C LEU A 170 -16.04 -16.55 0.06
N PHE A 171 -17.04 -17.32 0.50
CA PHE A 171 -16.98 -18.01 1.79
C PHE A 171 -15.82 -19.01 1.91
N THR A 172 -15.48 -19.72 0.84
CA THR A 172 -14.36 -20.67 0.84
C THR A 172 -12.99 -19.98 0.90
N THR A 173 -12.84 -18.83 0.26
CA THR A 173 -11.62 -18.01 0.27
C THR A 173 -11.47 -17.24 1.59
N TRP A 174 -12.60 -16.89 2.18
CA TRP A 174 -12.68 -15.95 3.28
C TRP A 174 -12.34 -16.56 4.65
N LEU A 175 -12.75 -17.81 4.89
CA LEU A 175 -12.56 -18.47 6.18
C LEU A 175 -11.08 -18.61 6.60
N PRO A 176 -10.15 -19.05 5.72
CA PRO A 176 -8.74 -19.18 6.11
C PRO A 176 -8.07 -17.82 6.40
N ALA A 177 -8.39 -16.80 5.60
CA ALA A 177 -7.82 -15.46 5.77
C ALA A 177 -8.28 -14.80 7.08
N LYS A 178 -9.57 -14.92 7.40
CA LYS A 178 -10.12 -14.43 8.66
C LYS A 178 -9.44 -15.09 9.86
N THR A 179 -9.32 -16.42 9.86
CA THR A 179 -8.72 -17.18 10.99
C THR A 179 -7.26 -16.79 11.24
N PHE A 180 -6.46 -16.65 10.19
CA PHE A 180 -5.05 -16.27 10.34
C PHE A 180 -4.88 -14.89 10.97
N PHE A 181 -5.61 -13.90 10.47
CA PHE A 181 -5.46 -12.53 10.94
C PHE A 181 -6.13 -12.22 12.27
N GLN A 182 -7.00 -13.10 12.76
CA GLN A 182 -7.49 -13.03 14.13
C GLN A 182 -6.51 -13.63 15.15
N ASN A 183 -5.45 -14.31 14.68
CA ASN A 183 -4.43 -14.88 15.56
C ASN A 183 -3.45 -13.78 16.05
N LYS A 184 -3.21 -13.75 17.38
CA LYS A 184 -2.42 -12.72 18.09
C LYS A 184 -0.94 -12.63 17.65
N GLY A 185 -0.44 -13.60 16.88
CA GLY A 185 0.95 -13.64 16.39
C GLY A 185 1.19 -13.01 15.01
N VAL A 186 0.15 -12.52 14.32
CA VAL A 186 0.29 -11.94 12.97
C VAL A 186 0.50 -10.43 13.05
N GLN A 187 1.37 -9.89 12.19
CA GLN A 187 1.60 -8.44 12.09
C GLN A 187 0.27 -7.68 11.92
N GLN A 188 0.01 -6.74 12.83
CA GLN A 188 -1.26 -6.04 12.95
C GLN A 188 -1.69 -5.33 11.65
N ARG A 189 -0.75 -4.81 10.85
CA ARG A 189 -1.02 -4.22 9.52
C ARG A 189 -1.76 -5.18 8.58
N ALA A 190 -1.32 -6.43 8.55
CA ALA A 190 -1.88 -7.48 7.72
C ALA A 190 -3.30 -7.85 8.16
N GLN A 191 -3.51 -7.85 9.48
CA GLN A 191 -4.82 -8.06 10.08
C GLN A 191 -5.78 -6.97 9.60
N ASN A 192 -5.37 -5.72 9.62
CA ASN A 192 -6.24 -4.59 9.30
C ASN A 192 -6.55 -4.43 7.81
N TYR A 193 -5.60 -4.71 6.91
CA TYR A 193 -5.89 -4.74 5.47
C TYR A 193 -6.92 -5.82 5.15
N THR A 194 -6.83 -6.97 5.82
CA THR A 194 -7.81 -8.03 5.63
C THR A 194 -9.13 -7.67 6.26
N LEU A 195 -9.16 -7.18 7.49
CA LEU A 195 -10.38 -6.68 8.14
C LEU A 195 -11.06 -5.59 7.29
N LEU A 196 -10.31 -4.69 6.66
CA LEU A 196 -10.84 -3.71 5.71
C LEU A 196 -11.51 -4.39 4.51
N ASN A 197 -10.83 -5.36 3.89
CA ASN A 197 -11.41 -6.13 2.79
C ASN A 197 -12.62 -6.97 3.25
N LEU A 198 -12.66 -7.44 4.50
CA LEU A 198 -13.83 -8.12 5.08
C LEU A 198 -14.99 -7.15 5.26
N GLY A 199 -14.72 -5.95 5.78
CA GLY A 199 -15.71 -4.88 5.91
C GLY A 199 -16.29 -4.49 4.55
N ARG A 200 -15.43 -4.28 3.54
CA ARG A 200 -15.84 -4.02 2.15
C ARG A 200 -16.65 -5.18 1.55
N SER A 201 -16.24 -6.42 1.84
CA SER A 201 -16.95 -7.62 1.38
C SER A 201 -18.37 -7.66 1.92
N TYR A 202 -18.54 -7.47 3.23
CA TYR A 202 -19.85 -7.45 3.86
C TYR A 202 -20.72 -6.27 3.45
N ALA A 203 -20.10 -5.10 3.26
CA ALA A 203 -20.81 -3.94 2.70
C ALA A 203 -21.33 -4.23 1.28
N GLY A 204 -20.53 -4.90 0.45
CA GLY A 204 -20.96 -5.34 -0.90
C GLY A 204 -22.06 -6.39 -0.90
N LEU A 205 -22.14 -7.21 0.15
CA LEU A 205 -23.24 -8.16 0.39
C LEU A 205 -24.47 -7.54 1.07
N GLN A 206 -24.47 -6.23 1.33
CA GLN A 206 -25.51 -5.50 2.07
C GLN A 206 -25.69 -5.93 3.54
N ASP A 207 -24.77 -6.71 4.10
CA ASP A 207 -24.74 -7.08 5.52
C ASP A 207 -24.01 -5.99 6.31
N LYS A 208 -24.74 -4.89 6.53
CA LYS A 208 -24.21 -3.66 7.16
C LYS A 208 -23.71 -3.90 8.57
N GLU A 209 -24.38 -4.76 9.34
CA GLU A 209 -24.04 -5.05 10.73
C GLU A 209 -22.66 -5.71 10.83
N LYS A 210 -22.41 -6.75 10.02
CA LYS A 210 -21.09 -7.37 9.98
C LYS A 210 -20.04 -6.44 9.39
N ALA A 211 -20.37 -5.67 8.35
CA ALA A 211 -19.45 -4.68 7.79
C ALA A 211 -18.97 -3.69 8.86
N ILE A 212 -19.91 -3.14 9.65
CA ILE A 212 -19.64 -2.26 10.80
C ILE A 212 -18.91 -2.99 11.92
N GLY A 213 -18.96 -4.32 12.05
CA GLY A 213 -18.12 -5.05 12.99
C GLY A 213 -16.63 -5.06 12.61
N TYR A 214 -16.31 -5.02 11.32
CA TYR A 214 -14.92 -5.06 10.81
C TYR A 214 -14.32 -3.67 10.58
N PHE A 215 -15.15 -2.65 10.29
CA PHE A 215 -14.68 -1.29 10.05
C PHE A 215 -14.02 -0.62 11.26
N PRO A 216 -14.53 -0.68 12.50
CA PRO A 216 -13.92 -0.11 13.68
C PRO A 216 -12.52 -0.67 13.92
N ASN A 217 -12.26 -1.95 13.70
CA ASN A 217 -10.89 -2.46 13.84
C ASN A 217 -9.95 -1.96 12.72
N SER A 218 -10.47 -1.77 11.50
CA SER A 218 -9.69 -1.17 10.39
C SER A 218 -9.49 0.36 10.52
N ILE A 219 -10.50 1.09 10.99
CA ILE A 219 -10.55 2.55 11.16
C ILE A 219 -9.83 2.96 12.46
N LEU A 220 -10.01 2.20 13.54
CA LEU A 220 -9.27 2.38 14.79
C LEU A 220 -7.79 2.10 14.57
N TRP A 221 -7.37 1.24 13.62
CA TRP A 221 -5.96 1.08 13.26
C TRP A 221 -5.40 2.20 12.35
N PHE A 222 -6.17 2.69 11.36
CA PHE A 222 -5.84 3.95 10.68
C PHE A 222 -5.64 5.10 11.70
N ARG A 223 -6.41 5.08 12.79
CA ARG A 223 -6.33 6.06 13.89
C ARG A 223 -5.30 5.75 14.99
N LYS A 224 -4.86 4.49 15.22
CA LYS A 224 -4.12 4.12 16.45
C LYS A 224 -2.67 3.71 16.32
N ARG A 225 -2.07 3.40 15.17
CA ARG A 225 -0.60 3.21 14.98
C ARG A 225 -0.33 2.40 13.71
N VAL A 226 0.06 3.07 12.63
CA VAL A 226 1.07 2.54 11.68
C VAL A 226 2.46 2.77 12.29
N CYS A 227 2.64 2.37 13.56
CA CYS A 227 3.92 2.32 14.25
C CYS A 227 4.38 0.85 14.28
N PHE A 228 5.69 0.66 14.09
CA PHE A 228 6.42 -0.61 14.11
C PHE A 228 6.26 -1.51 12.88
N SER A 229 7.05 -1.19 11.85
CA SER A 229 8.08 -2.05 11.24
C SER A 229 8.66 -1.33 10.01
#